data_AF-A0A5C3L563-F1
#
_entry.id   AF-A0A5C3L563-F1
#
_cell.length_a   1.000
_cell.length_b   1.000
_cell.length_c   1.000
_cell.angle_alpha   90.00
_cell.angle_beta   90.00
_cell.angle_gamma   90.00
#
_symmetry.space_group_name_H-M   'P 1'
#
loop_
_entity.id
_entity.type
_entity.pdbx_description
1 polymer ?
#
loop_
_entity_poly.entity_id
_entity_poly.type
_entity_poly.pdbx_seq_one_letter_code
_entity_poly.pdbx_strand_id
1 'polypeptide(L)'
;MRLLSALFAIACAAVALATPLASNTTLTGRNVQAIPPPNCFPAIGFRMPSSVPSSLSNWWCDYSTEYAFVGISYEITQCQPVDRLRREFSDLRTRWNSRYVRLYGFCDEPGYYDKVIDAAWSAGVGVHALIWFGWDGGTQWKGRRDSLFNTLQSNQRAKFVTRVVQFGSEPLYDWAIHSQDLAREVWDAKAKLANLQIPVTVSEMAYGYQVREGDGSINVLNAVDFVDAHMLPYFSHQASTAWNAWPIVMGDLSWFLNNSGGKKIYLSQPNSPNAVANVQNEQYQDYYDLLDSHCVDFKNMKGGGVGWFAHIYSDYQEPGYGIYKSDGTLKIRFNPRTSC
;
A
#
# COMPACT_ATOMS: atom_id res chain seq x y z
N MET A 1 83.92 -16.98 0.17
CA MET A 1 83.38 -17.22 -1.19
C MET A 1 82.42 -16.07 -1.51
N ARG A 2 82.67 -15.42 -2.66
CA ARG A 2 82.04 -14.26 -3.37
C ARG A 2 80.70 -13.67 -2.84
N LEU A 3 80.51 -12.35 -2.62
CA LEU A 3 80.47 -11.13 -3.49
C LEU A 3 79.12 -10.84 -4.19
N LEU A 4 78.71 -9.55 -4.18
CA LEU A 4 77.68 -8.79 -4.95
C LEU A 4 76.26 -8.67 -4.32
N SER A 5 75.79 -7.47 -3.93
CA SER A 5 75.12 -6.37 -4.72
C SER A 5 73.58 -6.53 -4.71
N ALA A 6 72.68 -5.54 -4.67
CA ALA A 6 72.65 -4.07 -4.64
C ALA A 6 71.16 -3.62 -4.44
N LEU A 7 70.96 -2.29 -4.34
CA LEU A 7 69.76 -1.47 -4.70
C LEU A 7 68.64 -1.16 -3.68
N PHE A 8 68.67 0.12 -3.25
CA PHE A 8 67.65 1.19 -3.31
C PHE A 8 66.15 0.88 -3.12
N ALA A 9 65.52 1.60 -2.19
CA ALA A 9 64.45 2.56 -2.50
C ALA A 9 64.24 3.58 -1.38
N ILE A 10 64.19 4.86 -1.77
CA ILE A 10 63.85 6.03 -0.97
C ILE A 10 62.33 6.24 -1.07
N ALA A 11 61.66 6.51 0.05
CA ALA A 11 60.33 7.10 0.04
C ALA A 11 60.25 8.24 1.07
N CYS A 12 59.96 9.44 0.57
CA CYS A 12 59.78 10.67 1.31
C CYS A 12 58.56 10.61 2.24
N ALA A 13 58.74 10.99 3.50
CA ALA A 13 57.63 11.30 4.40
C ALA A 13 57.21 12.77 4.20
N ALA A 14 56.06 12.99 3.58
CA ALA A 14 55.40 14.28 3.57
C ALA A 14 54.52 14.39 4.83
N VAL A 15 54.88 15.29 5.74
CA VAL A 15 54.07 15.67 6.90
C VAL A 15 52.99 16.65 6.41
N ALA A 16 51.76 16.16 6.25
CA ALA A 16 50.61 17.02 6.02
C ALA A 16 50.05 17.50 7.36
N LEU A 17 50.09 18.81 7.57
CA LEU A 17 49.42 19.50 8.67
C LEU A 17 47.89 19.38 8.47
N ALA A 18 47.25 18.59 9.32
CA ALA A 18 45.79 18.53 9.39
C ALA A 18 45.26 19.83 10.02
N THR A 19 44.52 20.61 9.24
CA THR A 19 43.67 21.68 9.74
C THR A 19 42.37 21.08 10.28
N PRO A 20 41.77 21.65 11.34
CA PRO A 20 40.54 21.12 11.90
C PRO A 20 39.38 21.47 10.95
N LEU A 21 38.83 20.45 10.30
CA LEU A 21 37.56 20.57 9.59
C LEU A 21 36.45 20.80 10.62
N ALA A 22 35.74 21.90 10.42
CA ALA A 22 34.62 22.33 11.21
C ALA A 22 33.58 21.21 11.36
N SER A 23 33.28 20.91 12.62
CA SER A 23 32.10 20.14 13.03
C SER A 23 30.85 21.03 12.94
N ASN A 24 29.70 20.37 12.76
CA ASN A 24 28.32 20.87 12.78
C ASN A 24 27.70 21.32 11.45
N THR A 25 27.33 20.34 10.64
CA THR A 25 26.06 20.42 9.89
C THR A 25 25.02 19.60 10.63
N THR A 26 24.38 20.22 11.61
CA THR A 26 23.13 19.74 12.19
C THR A 26 22.10 19.72 11.05
N LEU A 27 21.82 18.52 10.52
CA LEU A 27 20.58 18.25 9.79
C LEU A 27 19.44 18.38 10.79
N THR A 28 19.05 19.63 11.05
CA THR A 28 17.77 19.92 11.67
C THR A 28 16.71 19.40 10.72
N GLY A 29 15.99 18.37 11.17
CA GLY A 29 14.80 17.89 10.52
C GLY A 29 13.90 19.08 10.26
N ARG A 30 13.80 19.49 8.99
CA ARG A 30 12.64 20.27 8.57
C ARG A 30 11.46 19.36 8.81
N ASN A 31 10.75 19.61 9.91
CA ASN A 31 9.31 19.40 9.93
C ASN A 31 8.78 20.12 8.71
N VAL A 32 8.62 19.39 7.60
CA VAL A 32 7.90 19.85 6.43
C VAL A 32 6.48 20.03 6.93
N GLN A 33 6.17 21.28 7.27
CA GLN A 33 4.84 21.66 7.69
C GLN A 33 3.93 21.38 6.50
N ALA A 34 3.09 20.35 6.61
CA ALA A 34 2.19 19.93 5.55
C ALA A 34 1.37 21.13 5.08
N ILE A 35 1.36 21.39 3.77
CA ILE A 35 0.44 22.38 3.18
C ILE A 35 -0.97 21.85 3.48
N PRO A 36 -1.85 22.62 4.16
CA PRO A 36 -3.16 22.12 4.51
C PRO A 36 -3.94 21.75 3.24
N PRO A 37 -4.67 20.61 3.25
CA PRO A 37 -5.73 20.32 2.29
C PRO A 37 -6.61 21.56 2.01
N PRO A 38 -7.10 21.77 0.77
CA PRO A 38 -7.36 20.74 -0.25
C PRO A 38 -6.42 20.79 -1.47
N ASN A 39 -5.23 21.36 -1.37
CA ASN A 39 -4.40 21.68 -2.56
C ASN A 39 -3.61 20.50 -3.16
N CYS A 40 -3.80 19.28 -2.67
CA CYS A 40 -3.14 18.07 -3.15
C CYS A 40 -4.14 16.90 -3.27
N PHE A 41 -3.87 15.98 -4.17
CA PHE A 41 -4.62 14.75 -4.37
C PHE A 41 -4.11 13.62 -3.44
N PRO A 42 -4.98 12.81 -2.83
CA PRO A 42 -6.44 12.77 -2.95
C PRO A 42 -7.19 13.43 -1.77
N ALA A 43 -6.70 14.54 -1.21
CA ALA A 43 -7.31 15.16 -0.04
C ALA A 43 -8.82 15.36 -0.21
N ILE A 44 -9.58 15.26 0.89
CA ILE A 44 -11.02 15.51 0.87
C ILE A 44 -11.28 16.94 0.40
N GLY A 45 -12.16 17.10 -0.58
CA GLY A 45 -12.43 18.39 -1.23
C GLY A 45 -11.52 18.73 -2.42
N PHE A 46 -10.45 17.97 -2.68
CA PHE A 46 -9.68 18.10 -3.92
C PHE A 46 -10.59 17.87 -5.13
N ARG A 47 -10.45 18.72 -6.15
CA ARG A 47 -11.19 18.62 -7.41
C ARG A 47 -10.22 18.27 -8.54
N MET A 48 -10.52 17.20 -9.26
CA MET A 48 -9.74 16.81 -10.42
C MET A 48 -9.81 17.92 -11.49
N PRO A 49 -8.68 18.27 -12.12
CA PRO A 49 -8.67 19.26 -13.19
C PRO A 49 -9.37 18.70 -14.44
N SER A 50 -9.93 19.59 -15.26
CA SER A 50 -10.59 19.21 -16.52
C SER A 50 -9.61 18.68 -17.57
N SER A 51 -8.32 19.05 -17.46
CA SER A 51 -7.24 18.60 -18.34
C SER A 51 -6.13 17.92 -17.53
N VAL A 52 -5.45 16.97 -18.14
CA VAL A 52 -4.31 16.27 -17.51
C VAL A 52 -3.15 17.26 -17.30
N PRO A 53 -2.63 17.40 -16.06
CA PRO A 53 -1.48 18.25 -15.81
C PRO A 53 -0.22 17.78 -16.55
N SER A 54 0.73 18.69 -16.77
CA SER A 54 2.02 18.35 -17.36
C SER A 54 3.00 17.70 -16.37
N SER A 55 2.83 17.93 -15.05
CA SER A 55 3.75 17.46 -14.01
C SER A 55 3.04 17.01 -12.72
N LEU A 56 3.72 16.18 -11.93
CA LEU A 56 3.28 15.72 -10.59
C LEU A 56 3.70 16.65 -9.45
N SER A 57 4.25 17.84 -9.74
CA SER A 57 4.71 18.77 -8.71
C SER A 57 3.56 19.16 -7.78
N ASN A 58 3.73 18.90 -6.48
CA ASN A 58 2.70 19.09 -5.44
C ASN A 58 1.37 18.36 -5.70
N TRP A 59 1.38 17.34 -6.55
CA TRP A 59 0.17 16.59 -6.87
C TRP A 59 -0.26 15.71 -5.71
N TRP A 60 0.62 14.83 -5.24
CA TRP A 60 0.30 13.91 -4.16
C TRP A 60 0.41 14.57 -2.79
N CYS A 61 -0.59 14.33 -1.93
CA CYS A 61 -0.51 14.70 -0.54
C CYS A 61 0.61 13.95 0.19
N ASP A 62 1.09 14.57 1.27
CA ASP A 62 2.04 13.95 2.17
C ASP A 62 1.36 12.77 2.92
N TYR A 63 2.12 11.68 3.08
CA TYR A 63 1.64 10.47 3.76
C TYR A 63 1.18 10.70 5.20
N SER A 64 1.66 11.77 5.87
CA SER A 64 1.21 12.21 7.20
C SER A 64 -0.26 12.63 7.24
N THR A 65 -0.89 12.83 6.08
CA THR A 65 -2.33 13.15 5.97
C THR A 65 -3.20 11.92 5.71
N GLU A 66 -2.60 10.73 5.59
CA GLU A 66 -3.23 9.50 5.09
C GLU A 66 -3.33 8.44 6.20
N TYR A 67 -3.92 8.83 7.34
CA TYR A 67 -4.16 7.94 8.49
C TYR A 67 -5.66 7.68 8.68
N ALA A 68 -5.99 6.73 9.57
CA ALA A 68 -7.35 6.26 9.78
C ALA A 68 -7.97 5.74 8.47
N PHE A 69 -9.27 5.93 8.23
CA PHE A 69 -9.89 5.42 7.00
C PHE A 69 -9.39 6.15 5.77
N VAL A 70 -8.87 5.37 4.80
CA VAL A 70 -8.35 5.93 3.54
C VAL A 70 -9.08 5.41 2.30
N GLY A 71 -9.76 4.26 2.37
CA GLY A 71 -10.35 3.69 1.17
C GLY A 71 -11.04 2.36 1.38
N ILE A 72 -11.48 1.77 0.27
CA ILE A 72 -12.16 0.47 0.28
C ILE A 72 -11.53 -0.39 -0.82
N SER A 73 -11.36 -1.68 -0.53
CA SER A 73 -10.98 -2.67 -1.53
C SER A 73 -12.13 -2.90 -2.52
N TYR A 74 -11.80 -3.18 -3.78
CA TYR A 74 -12.74 -3.37 -4.87
C TYR A 74 -12.27 -4.50 -5.81
N GLU A 75 -13.11 -5.52 -5.95
CA GLU A 75 -12.85 -6.71 -6.76
C GLU A 75 -13.09 -6.44 -8.26
N ILE A 76 -12.15 -6.86 -9.13
CA ILE A 76 -12.24 -6.59 -10.57
C ILE A 76 -12.32 -7.82 -11.50
N THR A 77 -12.38 -9.04 -11.00
CA THR A 77 -12.37 -10.28 -11.79
C THR A 77 -13.56 -10.45 -12.69
N GLN A 78 -14.68 -9.82 -12.35
CA GLN A 78 -15.85 -9.77 -13.24
C GLN A 78 -15.72 -8.72 -14.37
N CYS A 79 -14.56 -8.08 -14.54
CA CYS A 79 -14.27 -7.12 -15.60
C CYS A 79 -15.39 -6.07 -15.76
N GLN A 80 -15.76 -5.42 -14.66
CA GLN A 80 -16.90 -4.51 -14.62
C GLN A 80 -16.81 -3.40 -15.70
N PRO A 81 -17.93 -3.06 -16.35
CA PRO A 81 -17.93 -2.00 -17.35
C PRO A 81 -17.58 -0.64 -16.73
N VAL A 82 -17.00 0.26 -17.52
CA VAL A 82 -16.49 1.56 -17.05
C VAL A 82 -17.56 2.40 -16.33
N ASP A 83 -18.82 2.34 -16.75
CA ASP A 83 -19.90 3.09 -16.11
C ASP A 83 -20.24 2.55 -14.71
N ARG A 84 -20.06 1.24 -14.49
CA ARG A 84 -20.16 0.63 -13.17
C ARG A 84 -19.00 1.10 -12.29
N LEU A 85 -17.76 1.03 -12.79
CA LEU A 85 -16.58 1.53 -12.08
C LEU A 85 -16.73 3.01 -11.70
N ARG A 86 -17.15 3.87 -12.65
CA ARG A 86 -17.37 5.30 -12.39
C ARG A 86 -18.40 5.55 -11.30
N ARG A 87 -19.53 4.86 -11.35
CA ARG A 87 -20.59 5.00 -10.35
C ARG A 87 -20.09 4.57 -8.97
N GLU A 88 -19.49 3.40 -8.88
CA GLU A 88 -19.09 2.80 -7.60
C GLU A 88 -17.85 3.51 -7.00
N PHE A 89 -16.92 3.99 -7.84
CA PHE A 89 -15.81 4.84 -7.38
C PHE A 89 -16.27 6.24 -6.98
N SER A 90 -17.31 6.78 -7.62
CA SER A 90 -17.91 8.05 -7.19
C SER A 90 -18.66 7.87 -5.86
N ASP A 91 -19.32 6.75 -5.64
CA ASP A 91 -19.96 6.41 -4.36
C ASP A 91 -18.92 6.33 -3.24
N LEU A 92 -17.78 5.65 -3.47
CA LEU A 92 -16.63 5.64 -2.56
C LEU A 92 -16.21 7.05 -2.13
N ARG A 93 -16.02 7.95 -3.10
CA ARG A 93 -15.62 9.34 -2.83
C ARG A 93 -16.68 10.11 -2.06
N THR A 94 -17.92 10.07 -2.53
CA THR A 94 -18.97 11.03 -2.12
C THR A 94 -19.73 10.58 -0.89
N ARG A 95 -19.89 9.27 -0.69
CA ARG A 95 -20.61 8.71 0.45
C ARG A 95 -19.72 8.55 1.68
N TRP A 96 -18.47 8.11 1.46
CA TRP A 96 -17.58 7.70 2.55
C TRP A 96 -16.34 8.56 2.71
N ASN A 97 -16.18 9.60 1.88
CA ASN A 97 -14.94 10.38 1.82
C ASN A 97 -13.71 9.47 1.57
N SER A 98 -13.87 8.38 0.80
CA SER A 98 -12.71 7.56 0.44
C SER A 98 -11.73 8.39 -0.38
N ARG A 99 -10.45 8.23 -0.07
CA ARG A 99 -9.33 8.81 -0.79
C ARG A 99 -8.83 7.87 -1.88
N TYR A 100 -8.92 6.58 -1.60
CA TYR A 100 -8.41 5.53 -2.45
C TYR A 100 -9.44 4.43 -2.70
N VAL A 101 -9.31 3.77 -3.84
CA VAL A 101 -9.77 2.41 -4.08
C VAL A 101 -8.56 1.50 -4.12
N ARG A 102 -8.60 0.37 -3.41
CA ARG A 102 -7.59 -0.69 -3.52
C ARG A 102 -8.14 -1.78 -4.43
N LEU A 103 -7.44 -2.10 -5.51
CA LEU A 103 -7.89 -3.17 -6.39
C LEU A 103 -7.66 -4.52 -5.71
N TYR A 104 -8.59 -5.45 -5.92
CA TYR A 104 -8.52 -6.85 -5.53
C TYR A 104 -8.90 -7.73 -6.73
N GLY A 105 -8.28 -8.90 -6.89
CA GLY A 105 -8.48 -9.74 -8.07
C GLY A 105 -7.78 -9.21 -9.33
N PHE A 106 -8.23 -9.66 -10.51
CA PHE A 106 -7.60 -9.38 -11.80
C PHE A 106 -8.62 -9.35 -12.93
N CYS A 107 -8.42 -8.56 -13.98
CA CYS A 107 -9.17 -8.74 -15.22
C CYS A 107 -8.20 -8.89 -16.38
N ASP A 108 -8.33 -9.99 -17.12
CA ASP A 108 -7.45 -10.31 -18.24
C ASP A 108 -7.98 -9.76 -19.58
N GLU A 109 -9.05 -8.94 -19.58
CA GLU A 109 -9.50 -8.20 -20.76
C GLU A 109 -8.43 -7.17 -21.21
N PRO A 110 -8.05 -7.14 -22.50
CA PRO A 110 -7.13 -6.13 -23.02
C PRO A 110 -7.61 -4.70 -22.76
N GLY A 111 -6.73 -3.86 -22.21
CA GLY A 111 -7.02 -2.45 -21.92
C GLY A 111 -7.98 -2.23 -20.74
N TYR A 112 -8.28 -3.25 -19.93
CA TYR A 112 -9.18 -3.09 -18.80
C TYR A 112 -8.71 -2.06 -17.77
N TYR A 113 -7.40 -2.01 -17.49
CA TYR A 113 -6.85 -1.04 -16.55
C TYR A 113 -7.06 0.41 -17.00
N ASP A 114 -7.20 0.70 -18.31
CA ASP A 114 -7.56 2.04 -18.77
C ASP A 114 -8.96 2.46 -18.28
N LYS A 115 -9.91 1.52 -18.24
CA LYS A 115 -11.26 1.74 -17.67
C LYS A 115 -11.17 2.09 -16.18
N VAL A 116 -10.28 1.42 -15.45
CA VAL A 116 -10.03 1.69 -14.02
C VAL A 116 -9.43 3.07 -13.80
N ILE A 117 -8.39 3.42 -14.57
CA ILE A 117 -7.73 4.73 -14.50
C ILE A 117 -8.72 5.86 -14.82
N ASP A 118 -9.55 5.69 -15.86
CA ASP A 118 -10.55 6.69 -16.25
C ASP A 118 -11.67 6.83 -15.23
N ALA A 119 -12.12 5.72 -14.64
CA ALA A 119 -13.12 5.75 -13.57
C ALA A 119 -12.58 6.46 -12.33
N ALA A 120 -11.36 6.13 -11.90
CA ALA A 120 -10.70 6.74 -10.76
C ALA A 120 -10.46 8.24 -10.94
N TRP A 121 -9.97 8.63 -12.13
CA TRP A 121 -9.83 10.04 -12.50
C TRP A 121 -11.16 10.79 -12.44
N SER A 122 -12.23 10.20 -12.98
CA SER A 122 -13.56 10.83 -13.00
C SER A 122 -14.15 10.98 -11.60
N ALA A 123 -13.94 9.97 -10.74
CA ALA A 123 -14.45 9.95 -9.37
C ALA A 123 -13.61 10.78 -8.39
N GLY A 124 -12.36 11.12 -8.74
CA GLY A 124 -11.44 11.81 -7.85
C GLY A 124 -10.94 10.95 -6.68
N VAL A 125 -10.70 9.65 -6.95
CA VAL A 125 -10.09 8.70 -6.02
C VAL A 125 -8.76 8.19 -6.57
N GLY A 126 -7.78 7.98 -5.71
CA GLY A 126 -6.53 7.32 -6.10
C GLY A 126 -6.70 5.80 -6.15
N VAL A 127 -5.76 5.11 -6.79
CA VAL A 127 -5.78 3.67 -7.01
C VAL A 127 -4.55 3.04 -6.37
N HIS A 128 -4.77 2.09 -5.46
CA HIS A 128 -3.76 1.10 -5.10
C HIS A 128 -3.93 -0.08 -6.06
N ALA A 129 -3.16 -0.09 -7.14
CA ALA A 129 -3.26 -1.10 -8.19
C ALA A 129 -2.68 -2.44 -7.70
N LEU A 130 -3.09 -3.54 -8.33
CA LEU A 130 -2.72 -4.89 -7.92
C LEU A 130 -2.29 -5.72 -9.12
N ILE A 131 -1.17 -6.41 -8.95
CA ILE A 131 -0.74 -7.52 -9.80
C ILE A 131 -1.12 -8.79 -9.06
N TRP A 132 -2.20 -9.44 -9.48
CA TRP A 132 -2.69 -10.65 -8.81
C TRP A 132 -1.89 -11.89 -9.21
N PHE A 133 -1.32 -12.57 -8.21
CA PHE A 133 -0.56 -13.80 -8.39
C PHE A 133 -1.44 -15.01 -8.66
N GLY A 134 -2.67 -15.03 -8.12
CA GLY A 134 -3.49 -16.23 -8.07
C GLY A 134 -3.11 -17.10 -6.88
N TRP A 135 -3.82 -18.22 -6.75
CA TRP A 135 -3.70 -19.16 -5.63
C TRP A 135 -2.72 -20.31 -5.91
N ASP A 136 -2.38 -20.55 -7.18
CA ASP A 136 -1.75 -21.81 -7.62
C ASP A 136 -0.28 -21.65 -8.08
N GLY A 137 0.41 -20.58 -7.68
CA GLY A 137 1.85 -20.41 -7.98
C GLY A 137 2.23 -20.36 -9.46
N GLY A 138 1.29 -19.98 -10.34
CA GLY A 138 1.49 -19.91 -11.78
C GLY A 138 2.23 -18.64 -12.25
N THR A 139 2.39 -18.49 -13.57
CA THR A 139 3.12 -17.36 -14.19
C THR A 139 2.20 -16.31 -14.84
N GLN A 140 0.88 -16.48 -14.74
CA GLN A 140 -0.13 -15.59 -15.33
C GLN A 140 0.03 -14.14 -14.86
N TRP A 141 0.48 -13.94 -13.63
CA TRP A 141 0.74 -12.62 -13.06
C TRP A 141 1.77 -11.80 -13.83
N LYS A 142 2.71 -12.45 -14.56
CA LYS A 142 3.68 -11.74 -15.41
C LYS A 142 2.97 -10.99 -16.54
N GLY A 143 2.00 -11.65 -17.19
CA GLY A 143 1.17 -11.01 -18.22
C GLY A 143 0.30 -9.88 -17.65
N ARG A 144 -0.24 -10.08 -16.44
CA ARG A 144 -1.02 -9.04 -15.73
C ARG A 144 -0.18 -7.83 -15.36
N ARG A 145 1.05 -8.06 -14.85
CA ARG A 145 2.06 -7.02 -14.60
C ARG A 145 2.33 -6.23 -15.88
N ASP A 146 2.63 -6.93 -16.96
CA ASP A 146 3.01 -6.29 -18.22
C ASP A 146 1.83 -5.49 -18.80
N SER A 147 0.60 -6.02 -18.72
CA SER A 147 -0.61 -5.29 -19.11
C SER A 147 -0.84 -4.03 -18.26
N LEU A 148 -0.69 -4.12 -16.93
CA LEU A 148 -0.81 -2.97 -16.05
C LEU A 148 0.26 -1.93 -16.37
N PHE A 149 1.52 -2.34 -16.51
CA PHE A 149 2.63 -1.42 -16.81
C PHE A 149 2.43 -0.72 -18.15
N ASN A 150 1.94 -1.43 -19.16
CA ASN A 150 1.60 -0.83 -20.45
C ASN A 150 0.53 0.26 -20.30
N THR A 151 -0.55 0.02 -19.55
CA THR A 151 -1.55 1.05 -19.24
C THR A 151 -0.93 2.23 -18.47
N LEU A 152 -0.10 1.96 -17.45
CA LEU A 152 0.52 3.02 -16.66
C LEU A 152 1.43 3.93 -17.50
N GLN A 153 2.09 3.38 -18.52
CA GLN A 153 2.97 4.13 -19.42
C GLN A 153 2.24 4.83 -20.56
N SER A 154 1.15 4.25 -21.08
CA SER A 154 0.44 4.78 -22.24
C SER A 154 -0.70 5.74 -21.89
N ASN A 155 -1.33 5.57 -20.73
CA ASN A 155 -2.43 6.41 -20.29
C ASN A 155 -1.93 7.65 -19.55
N GLN A 156 -2.16 8.83 -20.15
CA GLN A 156 -1.67 10.10 -19.61
C GLN A 156 -2.20 10.43 -18.20
N ARG A 157 -3.34 9.86 -17.79
CA ARG A 157 -3.93 10.03 -16.46
C ARG A 157 -3.33 9.09 -15.41
N ALA A 158 -2.71 8.00 -15.80
CA ALA A 158 -2.36 6.91 -14.88
C ALA A 158 -1.44 7.37 -13.74
N LYS A 159 -0.38 8.11 -14.04
CA LYS A 159 0.57 8.63 -13.02
C LYS A 159 -0.06 9.57 -11.98
N PHE A 160 -1.24 10.13 -12.28
CA PHE A 160 -1.95 11.06 -11.41
C PHE A 160 -2.99 10.39 -10.53
N VAL A 161 -3.38 9.14 -10.83
CA VAL A 161 -4.38 8.42 -10.03
C VAL A 161 -3.81 7.16 -9.39
N THR A 162 -2.78 6.54 -9.95
CA THR A 162 -2.15 5.36 -9.35
C THR A 162 -1.20 5.78 -8.23
N ARG A 163 -1.61 5.52 -6.99
CA ARG A 163 -0.83 5.81 -5.78
C ARG A 163 0.29 4.79 -5.56
N VAL A 164 0.07 3.54 -5.98
CA VAL A 164 1.03 2.43 -5.84
C VAL A 164 0.66 1.28 -6.76
N VAL A 165 1.65 0.44 -7.09
CA VAL A 165 1.44 -0.91 -7.60
C VAL A 165 1.82 -1.95 -6.54
N GLN A 166 0.88 -2.83 -6.20
CA GLN A 166 1.08 -3.95 -5.29
C GLN A 166 1.43 -5.23 -6.06
N PHE A 167 2.52 -5.89 -5.70
CA PHE A 167 2.83 -7.25 -6.15
C PHE A 167 2.16 -8.26 -5.22
N GLY A 168 1.00 -8.76 -5.65
CA GLY A 168 0.26 -9.78 -4.93
C GLY A 168 -0.51 -9.28 -3.71
N SER A 169 -1.42 -10.15 -3.27
CA SER A 169 -1.98 -10.18 -1.94
C SER A 169 -1.51 -11.50 -1.36
N GLU A 170 -0.76 -11.46 -0.26
CA GLU A 170 -0.21 -12.65 0.43
C GLU A 170 0.79 -13.53 -0.38
N PRO A 171 1.63 -13.00 -1.28
CA PRO A 171 2.48 -13.86 -2.12
C PRO A 171 3.51 -14.71 -1.35
N LEU A 172 3.95 -14.28 -0.16
CA LEU A 172 4.85 -15.04 0.72
C LEU A 172 4.08 -16.07 1.53
N TYR A 173 2.93 -15.68 2.08
CA TYR A 173 2.03 -16.58 2.81
C TYR A 173 1.46 -17.69 1.93
N ASP A 174 1.21 -17.43 0.65
CA ASP A 174 0.68 -18.41 -0.30
C ASP A 174 1.76 -19.26 -0.97
N TRP A 175 3.05 -19.00 -0.69
CA TRP A 175 4.17 -19.58 -1.44
C TRP A 175 4.09 -19.35 -2.96
N ALA A 176 3.37 -18.32 -3.41
CA ALA A 176 3.18 -18.01 -4.82
C ALA A 176 4.50 -17.64 -5.54
N ILE A 177 5.52 -17.19 -4.80
CA ILE A 177 6.84 -16.85 -5.31
C ILE A 177 7.92 -16.98 -4.22
N HIS A 178 9.17 -17.21 -4.63
CA HIS A 178 10.32 -17.15 -3.72
C HIS A 178 10.59 -15.72 -3.24
N SER A 179 10.97 -15.56 -1.98
CA SER A 179 11.14 -14.22 -1.38
C SER A 179 12.17 -13.37 -2.13
N GLN A 180 13.29 -13.97 -2.56
CA GLN A 180 14.32 -13.24 -3.30
C GLN A 180 13.85 -12.81 -4.70
N ASP A 181 13.04 -13.63 -5.36
CA ASP A 181 12.49 -13.29 -6.68
C ASP A 181 11.43 -12.21 -6.55
N LEU A 182 10.58 -12.24 -5.51
CA LEU A 182 9.64 -11.16 -5.24
C LEU A 182 10.36 -9.84 -4.97
N ALA A 183 11.45 -9.85 -4.18
CA ALA A 183 12.24 -8.65 -3.94
C ALA A 183 12.84 -8.09 -5.24
N ARG A 184 13.31 -8.97 -6.14
CA ARG A 184 13.82 -8.60 -7.46
C ARG A 184 12.73 -7.97 -8.33
N GLU A 185 11.55 -8.56 -8.37
CA GLU A 185 10.39 -8.05 -9.12
C GLU A 185 9.98 -6.65 -8.63
N VAL A 186 10.03 -6.41 -7.30
CA VAL A 186 9.80 -5.08 -6.73
C VAL A 186 10.87 -4.08 -7.21
N TRP A 187 12.15 -4.45 -7.18
CA TRP A 187 13.23 -3.57 -7.65
C TRP A 187 13.13 -3.25 -9.14
N ASP A 188 12.87 -4.26 -9.97
CA ASP A 188 12.72 -4.11 -11.41
C ASP A 188 11.50 -3.24 -11.76
N ALA A 189 10.40 -3.40 -11.02
CA ALA A 189 9.21 -2.56 -11.17
C ALA A 189 9.50 -1.10 -10.80
N LYS A 190 10.20 -0.85 -9.70
CA LYS A 190 10.59 0.52 -9.29
C LYS A 190 11.42 1.20 -10.37
N ALA A 191 12.37 0.49 -10.97
CA ALA A 191 13.15 1.02 -12.08
C ALA A 191 12.28 1.34 -13.31
N LYS A 192 11.36 0.43 -13.67
CA LYS A 192 10.45 0.61 -14.82
C LYS A 192 9.40 1.72 -14.64
N LEU A 193 9.01 2.01 -13.40
CA LEU A 193 7.98 2.99 -13.06
C LEU A 193 8.55 4.33 -12.55
N ALA A 194 9.88 4.46 -12.46
CA ALA A 194 10.55 5.64 -11.90
C ALA A 194 10.17 6.95 -12.62
N ASN A 195 10.01 6.93 -13.94
CA ASN A 195 9.60 8.10 -14.73
C ASN A 195 8.15 8.52 -14.49
N LEU A 196 7.30 7.61 -14.02
CA LEU A 196 5.92 7.88 -13.61
C LEU A 196 5.83 8.27 -12.13
N GLN A 197 6.91 8.09 -11.36
CA GLN A 197 6.95 8.32 -9.92
C GLN A 197 5.88 7.51 -9.17
N ILE A 198 5.60 6.29 -9.64
CA ILE A 198 4.64 5.38 -8.99
C ILE A 198 5.40 4.45 -8.05
N PRO A 199 5.13 4.49 -6.73
CA PRO A 199 5.67 3.56 -5.75
C PRO A 199 5.27 2.10 -6.03
N VAL A 200 6.08 1.18 -5.51
CA VAL A 200 5.81 -0.27 -5.55
C VAL A 200 5.78 -0.83 -4.13
N THR A 201 4.82 -1.70 -3.87
CA THR A 201 4.68 -2.42 -2.61
C THR A 201 4.29 -3.89 -2.83
N VAL A 202 4.14 -4.61 -1.73
CA VAL A 202 3.60 -5.96 -1.62
C VAL A 202 2.57 -5.92 -0.50
N SER A 203 1.36 -6.44 -0.75
CA SER A 203 0.35 -6.60 0.30
C SER A 203 0.54 -7.96 0.97
N GLU A 204 0.99 -7.99 2.22
CA GLU A 204 1.40 -9.24 2.88
C GLU A 204 1.11 -9.21 4.39
N MET A 205 0.87 -10.38 4.98
CA MET A 205 0.72 -10.56 6.42
C MET A 205 2.08 -10.51 7.12
N ALA A 206 2.11 -10.07 8.39
CA ALA A 206 3.33 -10.17 9.20
C ALA A 206 3.85 -11.62 9.24
N TYR A 207 2.93 -12.58 9.39
CA TYR A 207 3.24 -14.00 9.40
C TYR A 207 3.93 -14.49 8.12
N GLY A 208 3.51 -14.03 6.93
CA GLY A 208 4.14 -14.40 5.66
C GLY A 208 5.61 -14.00 5.59
N TYR A 209 5.96 -12.84 6.14
CA TYR A 209 7.37 -12.46 6.30
C TYR A 209 8.10 -13.34 7.33
N GLN A 210 7.49 -13.58 8.49
CA GLN A 210 8.11 -14.32 9.60
C GLN A 210 8.44 -15.76 9.21
N VAL A 211 7.51 -16.48 8.58
CA VAL A 211 7.75 -17.89 8.19
C VAL A 211 8.73 -18.03 7.02
N ARG A 212 8.95 -16.95 6.27
CA ARG A 212 9.87 -16.90 5.12
C ARG A 212 11.16 -16.14 5.43
N GLU A 213 11.47 -15.88 6.70
CA GLU A 213 12.67 -15.13 7.09
C GLU A 213 13.95 -15.82 6.57
N GLY A 214 14.03 -17.16 6.70
CA GLY A 214 15.16 -17.95 6.18
C GLY A 214 15.31 -17.95 4.66
N ASP A 215 14.26 -17.58 3.92
CA ASP A 215 14.26 -17.41 2.46
C ASP A 215 14.56 -15.94 2.04
N GLY A 216 14.78 -15.04 3.02
CA GLY A 216 15.10 -13.65 2.77
C GLY A 216 13.88 -12.76 2.54
N SER A 217 12.72 -13.07 3.15
CA SER A 217 11.50 -12.24 3.10
C SER A 217 11.74 -10.80 3.54
N ILE A 218 12.67 -10.54 4.46
CA ILE A 218 13.05 -9.20 4.89
C ILE A 218 13.61 -8.36 3.72
N ASN A 219 14.23 -8.99 2.70
CA ASN A 219 14.65 -8.27 1.49
C ASN A 219 13.45 -7.72 0.71
N VAL A 220 12.30 -8.41 0.73
CA VAL A 220 11.06 -7.90 0.16
C VAL A 220 10.60 -6.67 0.94
N LEU A 221 10.57 -6.75 2.28
CA LEU A 221 10.18 -5.62 3.13
C LEU A 221 11.12 -4.42 2.96
N ASN A 222 12.41 -4.66 2.71
CA ASN A 222 13.38 -3.61 2.40
C ASN A 222 13.16 -2.99 1.01
N ALA A 223 12.74 -3.79 0.02
CA ALA A 223 12.56 -3.35 -1.36
C ALA A 223 11.37 -2.41 -1.58
N VAL A 224 10.24 -2.66 -0.88
CA VAL A 224 8.99 -1.89 -1.05
C VAL A 224 9.15 -0.43 -0.61
N ASP A 225 8.42 0.49 -1.25
CA ASP A 225 8.44 1.92 -0.93
C ASP A 225 7.62 2.26 0.32
N PHE A 226 6.53 1.53 0.53
CA PHE A 226 5.74 1.52 1.76
C PHE A 226 5.18 0.12 2.02
N VAL A 227 4.53 -0.07 3.16
CA VAL A 227 3.98 -1.37 3.58
C VAL A 227 2.46 -1.38 3.40
N ASP A 228 1.95 -2.34 2.63
CA ASP A 228 0.56 -2.74 2.69
C ASP A 228 0.47 -3.98 3.60
N ALA A 229 0.10 -3.76 4.86
CA ALA A 229 -0.02 -4.81 5.86
C ALA A 229 -1.38 -5.50 5.71
N HIS A 230 -1.37 -6.74 5.26
CA HIS A 230 -2.58 -7.56 5.17
C HIS A 230 -2.97 -8.01 6.58
N MET A 231 -3.97 -7.34 7.16
CA MET A 231 -4.32 -7.42 8.56
C MET A 231 -5.53 -8.33 8.79
N LEU A 232 -5.31 -9.61 9.10
CA LEU A 232 -6.37 -10.61 9.26
C LEU A 232 -6.43 -11.14 10.70
N PRO A 233 -6.84 -10.34 11.69
CA PRO A 233 -6.89 -10.78 13.09
C PRO A 233 -7.81 -11.99 13.29
N TYR A 234 -8.75 -12.20 12.38
CA TYR A 234 -9.62 -13.36 12.31
C TYR A 234 -8.87 -14.70 12.19
N PHE A 235 -7.74 -14.76 11.48
CA PHE A 235 -6.97 -16.00 11.34
C PHE A 235 -6.09 -16.31 12.56
N SER A 236 -6.07 -15.42 13.55
CA SER A 236 -5.35 -15.68 14.79
C SER A 236 -6.07 -16.71 15.65
N HIS A 237 -5.30 -17.61 16.27
CA HIS A 237 -5.80 -18.52 17.32
C HIS A 237 -6.33 -17.77 18.56
N GLN A 238 -6.09 -16.45 18.66
CA GLN A 238 -6.58 -15.59 19.73
C GLN A 238 -7.87 -14.83 19.36
N ALA A 239 -8.38 -15.02 18.14
CA ALA A 239 -9.60 -14.36 17.67
C ALA A 239 -10.79 -14.72 18.58
N SER A 240 -11.62 -13.72 18.91
CA SER A 240 -12.81 -13.92 19.74
C SER A 240 -13.98 -13.03 19.33
N THR A 241 -13.94 -11.74 19.66
CA THR A 241 -14.91 -10.73 19.19
C THR A 241 -14.18 -9.58 18.51
N ALA A 242 -14.91 -8.77 17.73
CA ALA A 242 -14.35 -7.59 17.06
C ALA A 242 -13.60 -6.66 18.03
N TRP A 243 -14.18 -6.31 19.18
CA TRP A 243 -13.55 -5.44 20.19
C TRP A 243 -12.27 -6.02 20.80
N ASN A 244 -12.13 -7.34 20.82
CA ASN A 244 -10.95 -8.03 21.31
C ASN A 244 -9.88 -8.25 20.23
N ALA A 245 -10.10 -7.76 18.99
CA ALA A 245 -9.14 -7.90 17.91
C ALA A 245 -7.95 -6.93 18.03
N TRP A 246 -8.07 -5.85 18.82
CA TRP A 246 -7.03 -4.81 18.89
C TRP A 246 -5.65 -5.32 19.30
N PRO A 247 -5.49 -6.18 20.32
CA PRO A 247 -4.18 -6.75 20.66
C PRO A 247 -3.56 -7.56 19.51
N ILE A 248 -4.40 -8.24 18.71
CA ILE A 248 -3.95 -9.02 17.54
C ILE A 248 -3.47 -8.07 16.45
N VAL A 249 -4.27 -7.04 16.13
CA VAL A 249 -3.91 -5.99 15.17
C VAL A 249 -2.60 -5.32 15.58
N MET A 250 -2.44 -4.99 16.86
CA MET A 250 -1.24 -4.36 17.38
C MET A 250 -0.03 -5.30 17.41
N GLY A 251 -0.21 -6.61 17.57
CA GLY A 251 0.88 -7.57 17.45
C GLY A 251 1.51 -7.52 16.06
N ASP A 252 0.69 -7.70 15.03
CA ASP A 252 1.13 -7.68 13.63
C ASP A 252 1.64 -6.29 13.21
N LEU A 253 0.93 -5.23 13.60
CA LEU A 253 1.33 -3.86 13.28
C LEU A 253 2.65 -3.47 13.96
N SER A 254 2.86 -3.89 15.21
CA SER A 254 4.14 -3.65 15.91
C SER A 254 5.29 -4.36 15.20
N TRP A 255 5.06 -5.55 14.66
CA TRP A 255 6.06 -6.23 13.85
C TRP A 255 6.44 -5.39 12.63
N PHE A 256 5.47 -4.88 11.86
CA PHE A 256 5.76 -4.00 10.73
C PHE A 256 6.43 -2.69 11.14
N LEU A 257 5.97 -2.04 12.22
CA LEU A 257 6.56 -0.78 12.72
C LEU A 257 8.03 -0.95 13.13
N ASN A 258 8.41 -2.14 13.62
CA ASN A 258 9.78 -2.43 14.04
C ASN A 258 10.68 -2.87 12.87
N ASN A 259 10.12 -3.48 11.82
CA ASN A 259 10.91 -4.08 10.73
C ASN A 259 10.90 -3.29 9.42
N SER A 260 9.98 -2.34 9.23
CA SER A 260 9.82 -1.61 7.95
C SER A 260 10.75 -0.41 7.77
N GLY A 261 11.58 -0.08 8.76
CA GLY A 261 12.48 1.08 8.68
C GLY A 261 11.77 2.44 8.70
N GLY A 262 10.56 2.52 9.28
CA GLY A 262 9.80 3.76 9.39
C GLY A 262 9.00 4.14 8.14
N LYS A 263 8.82 3.21 7.20
CA LYS A 263 7.98 3.38 6.02
C LYS A 263 6.52 3.63 6.41
N LYS A 264 5.77 4.27 5.50
CA LYS A 264 4.31 4.39 5.60
C LYS A 264 3.68 3.00 5.64
N ILE A 265 2.61 2.83 6.41
CA ILE A 265 1.86 1.58 6.51
C ILE A 265 0.37 1.85 6.21
N TYR A 266 -0.23 0.98 5.39
CA TYR A 266 -1.67 0.84 5.25
C TYR A 266 -2.12 -0.56 5.66
N LEU A 267 -3.26 -0.67 6.35
CA LEU A 267 -3.91 -1.95 6.59
C LEU A 267 -4.79 -2.28 5.38
N SER A 268 -4.44 -3.33 4.63
CA SER A 268 -4.97 -3.54 3.28
C SER A 268 -6.25 -4.41 3.20
N GLN A 269 -6.51 -5.27 4.20
CA GLN A 269 -7.74 -6.07 4.27
C GLN A 269 -8.05 -6.57 5.71
N PRO A 270 -8.62 -5.69 6.56
CA PRO A 270 -9.23 -6.07 7.83
C PRO A 270 -10.48 -6.95 7.61
N ASN A 271 -10.55 -8.15 8.22
CA ASN A 271 -11.64 -9.11 7.98
C ASN A 271 -12.14 -9.92 9.20
N SER A 272 -13.39 -10.45 9.16
CA SER A 272 -13.98 -11.48 10.04
C SER A 272 -15.26 -12.15 9.48
N PRO A 273 -15.26 -13.48 9.26
CA PRO A 273 -16.51 -14.26 9.05
C PRO A 273 -16.81 -15.40 10.06
N ASN A 274 -15.99 -15.71 11.09
CA ASN A 274 -16.31 -16.74 12.13
C ASN A 274 -15.83 -16.44 13.60
N ALA A 275 -15.71 -15.18 14.02
CA ALA A 275 -15.61 -14.77 15.44
C ALA A 275 -16.98 -14.79 16.24
N VAL A 276 -17.59 -15.95 16.49
CA VAL A 276 -19.00 -16.15 16.97
C VAL A 276 -20.13 -15.48 16.12
N ALA A 277 -20.69 -16.26 15.17
CA ALA A 277 -21.59 -15.78 14.12
C ALA A 277 -22.97 -15.36 14.60
N ASN A 278 -23.07 -14.12 15.06
CA ASN A 278 -24.30 -13.36 15.06
C ASN A 278 -24.06 -11.91 14.58
N VAL A 279 -25.12 -11.25 14.13
CA VAL A 279 -25.13 -9.90 13.52
C VAL A 279 -24.48 -8.83 14.42
N GLN A 280 -24.42 -9.08 15.73
CA GLN A 280 -23.85 -8.16 16.71
C GLN A 280 -22.34 -8.41 16.94
N ASN A 281 -21.92 -9.69 17.01
CA ASN A 281 -20.56 -10.22 17.08
C ASN A 281 -19.66 -9.92 15.86
N GLU A 282 -20.14 -10.27 14.67
CA GLU A 282 -19.22 -10.63 13.59
C GLU A 282 -19.26 -9.79 12.33
N GLN A 283 -20.37 -9.14 11.97
CA GLN A 283 -20.47 -8.59 10.63
C GLN A 283 -20.25 -7.07 10.62
N TYR A 284 -18.96 -6.72 10.61
CA TYR A 284 -18.36 -5.46 10.13
C TYR A 284 -18.47 -4.21 11.00
N GLN A 285 -19.59 -3.95 11.69
CA GLN A 285 -19.75 -2.68 12.40
C GLN A 285 -18.73 -2.51 13.53
N ASP A 286 -18.73 -3.44 14.50
CA ASP A 286 -17.91 -3.34 15.71
C ASP A 286 -16.41 -3.31 15.40
N TYR A 287 -15.97 -3.97 14.32
CA TYR A 287 -14.56 -3.96 13.95
C TYR A 287 -14.15 -2.63 13.31
N TYR A 288 -14.97 -2.04 12.44
CA TYR A 288 -14.69 -0.70 11.93
C TYR A 288 -14.82 0.37 13.02
N ASP A 289 -15.79 0.22 13.93
CA ASP A 289 -15.92 1.08 15.13
C ASP A 289 -14.69 0.96 16.04
N LEU A 290 -14.12 -0.24 16.20
CA LEU A 290 -12.85 -0.44 16.88
C LEU A 290 -11.72 0.33 16.19
N LEU A 291 -11.54 0.16 14.86
CA LEU A 291 -10.48 0.87 14.12
C LEU A 291 -10.65 2.40 14.22
N ASP A 292 -11.88 2.90 14.18
CA ASP A 292 -12.20 4.32 14.36
C ASP A 292 -11.95 4.82 15.78
N SER A 293 -12.18 3.98 16.79
CA SER A 293 -11.87 4.32 18.19
C SER A 293 -10.36 4.52 18.40
N HIS A 294 -9.52 3.86 17.59
CA HIS A 294 -8.07 3.97 17.60
C HIS A 294 -7.51 4.98 16.58
N CYS A 295 -8.35 5.88 16.04
CA CYS A 295 -7.91 6.91 15.09
C CYS A 295 -6.68 7.71 15.60
N VAL A 296 -6.71 8.15 16.86
CA VAL A 296 -5.60 8.94 17.44
C VAL A 296 -4.32 8.12 17.52
N ASP A 297 -4.41 6.84 17.83
CA ASP A 297 -3.26 5.93 17.85
C ASP A 297 -2.68 5.81 16.44
N PHE A 298 -3.51 5.53 15.44
CA PHE A 298 -3.10 5.47 14.04
C PHE A 298 -2.44 6.76 13.55
N LYS A 299 -2.95 7.94 13.93
CA LYS A 299 -2.37 9.23 13.57
C LYS A 299 -0.96 9.42 14.14
N ASN A 300 -0.73 8.95 15.37
CA ASN A 300 0.52 9.16 16.11
C ASN A 300 1.61 8.11 15.82
N MET A 301 1.29 7.06 15.06
CA MET A 301 2.26 6.04 14.66
C MET A 301 3.32 6.55 13.67
N LYS A 302 4.47 5.86 13.63
CA LYS A 302 5.60 6.18 12.74
C LYS A 302 5.19 6.09 11.26
N GLY A 303 5.99 6.71 10.38
CA GLY A 303 5.75 6.68 8.93
C GLY A 303 4.63 7.62 8.46
N GLY A 304 4.27 8.63 9.25
CA GLY A 304 3.16 9.54 8.95
C GLY A 304 1.80 8.97 9.35
N GLY A 305 1.77 8.13 10.39
CA GLY A 305 0.57 7.42 10.83
C GLY A 305 0.19 6.23 9.94
N VAL A 306 -0.84 5.51 10.34
CA VAL A 306 -1.33 4.30 9.67
C VAL A 306 -2.71 4.55 9.07
N GLY A 307 -2.87 4.25 7.78
CA GLY A 307 -4.18 4.26 7.11
C GLY A 307 -4.78 2.86 7.06
N TRP A 308 -6.08 2.74 6.86
CA TRP A 308 -6.74 1.43 6.68
C TRP A 308 -7.80 1.46 5.58
N PHE A 309 -7.89 0.34 4.87
CA PHE A 309 -8.92 0.07 3.87
C PHE A 309 -10.03 -0.77 4.48
N ALA A 310 -11.29 -0.50 4.15
CA ALA A 310 -12.35 -1.48 4.39
C ALA A 310 -12.33 -2.54 3.29
N HIS A 311 -12.49 -3.80 3.66
CA HIS A 311 -12.61 -4.91 2.71
C HIS A 311 -13.98 -5.56 2.89
N ILE A 312 -14.88 -5.56 1.91
CA ILE A 312 -14.80 -5.06 0.52
C ILE A 312 -16.05 -4.24 0.16
N TYR A 313 -16.10 -3.60 -1.03
CA TYR A 313 -17.22 -2.74 -1.42
C TYR A 313 -18.60 -3.44 -1.32
N SER A 314 -18.75 -4.67 -1.81
CA SER A 314 -20.05 -5.35 -1.85
C SER A 314 -19.96 -6.88 -1.73
N ASP A 315 -20.99 -7.52 -1.18
CA ASP A 315 -21.18 -8.97 -1.14
C ASP A 315 -21.36 -9.56 -2.55
N TYR A 316 -21.61 -8.74 -3.58
CA TYR A 316 -21.54 -9.18 -4.99
C TYR A 316 -20.09 -9.47 -5.42
N GLN A 317 -19.12 -8.80 -4.79
CA GLN A 317 -17.70 -8.93 -5.10
C GLN A 317 -17.05 -10.05 -4.29
N GLU A 318 -17.35 -10.12 -2.99
CA GLU A 318 -16.92 -11.22 -2.14
C GLU A 318 -18.01 -11.51 -1.11
N PRO A 319 -18.78 -12.60 -1.28
CA PRO A 319 -19.94 -12.89 -0.43
C PRO A 319 -19.56 -12.96 1.04
N GLY A 320 -20.28 -12.19 1.87
CA GLY A 320 -20.04 -12.11 3.30
C GLY A 320 -19.30 -10.84 3.69
N TYR A 321 -18.44 -10.30 2.81
CA TYR A 321 -17.46 -9.25 3.12
C TYR A 321 -17.87 -7.82 2.76
N GLY A 322 -18.99 -7.64 2.08
CA GLY A 322 -19.42 -6.37 1.57
C GLY A 322 -19.91 -5.38 2.62
N ILE A 323 -19.57 -4.11 2.43
CA ILE A 323 -20.30 -2.98 3.04
C ILE A 323 -21.74 -2.91 2.50
N TYR A 324 -21.90 -3.21 1.21
CA TYR A 324 -23.19 -3.45 0.57
C TYR A 324 -23.52 -4.94 0.51
N LYS A 325 -24.79 -5.29 0.66
CA LYS A 325 -25.31 -6.61 0.30
C LYS A 325 -25.28 -6.80 -1.23
N SER A 326 -25.54 -8.03 -1.68
CA SER A 326 -25.58 -8.34 -3.11
C SER A 326 -26.71 -7.63 -3.87
N ASP A 327 -27.74 -7.15 -3.17
CA ASP A 327 -28.85 -6.35 -3.73
C ASP A 327 -28.56 -4.83 -3.80
N GLY A 328 -27.36 -4.40 -3.37
CA GLY A 328 -26.95 -2.99 -3.34
C GLY A 328 -27.46 -2.19 -2.14
N THR A 329 -28.15 -2.82 -1.18
CA THR A 329 -28.50 -2.18 0.09
C THR A 329 -27.33 -2.19 1.07
N LEU A 330 -27.23 -1.19 1.95
CA LEU A 330 -26.19 -1.19 2.98
C LEU A 330 -26.40 -2.34 3.97
N LYS A 331 -25.31 -3.06 4.24
CA LYS A 331 -25.27 -4.13 5.24
C LYS A 331 -25.05 -3.59 6.66
N ILE A 332 -24.25 -2.54 6.77
CA ILE A 332 -23.84 -1.92 8.05
C ILE A 332 -23.99 -0.40 8.00
N ARG A 333 -23.97 0.22 9.19
CA ARG A 333 -23.87 1.68 9.34
C ARG A 333 -22.40 2.08 9.24
N PHE A 334 -21.86 2.00 8.03
CA PHE A 334 -20.51 2.46 7.76
C PHE A 334 -20.47 3.99 7.87
N ASN A 335 -19.60 4.56 8.69
CA ASN A 335 -19.37 6.03 8.74
C ASN A 335 -17.95 6.29 9.28
N PRO A 336 -16.93 5.88 8.53
CA PRO A 336 -15.58 5.80 9.06
C PRO A 336 -14.94 7.18 9.26
N ARG A 337 -14.04 7.30 10.23
CA ARG A 337 -13.28 8.53 10.49
C ARG A 337 -12.14 8.69 9.49
N THR A 338 -12.20 9.75 8.71
CA THR A 338 -11.09 10.19 7.84
C THR A 338 -10.13 11.18 8.52
N SER A 339 -10.42 11.56 9.77
CA SER A 339 -9.60 12.43 10.61
C SER A 339 -9.83 12.23 12.11
N CYS A 340 -8.77 12.51 12.87
CA CYS A 340 -8.74 12.63 14.32
C CYS A 340 -8.25 14.03 14.66
#